data_AF-A0A363MY28-F1
#
_entry.id   AF-A0A363MY28-F1
#
_cell.length_a   1.000
_cell.length_b   1.000
_cell.length_c   1.000
_cell.angle_alpha   90.00
_cell.angle_beta   90.00
_cell.angle_gamma   90.00
#
_symmetry.space_group_name_H-M   'P 1'
#
loop_
_entity.id
_entity.type
_entity.pdbx_description
1 polymer ?
#
loop_
_entity_poly.entity_id
_entity_poly.type
_entity_poly.pdbx_seq_one_letter_code
_entity_poly.pdbx_strand_id
1 'polypeptide(L)'
;MMTKLLRLFFSNPFLFLFILFLIIYAAYDFYIHKSSGTHLVSLQILALITGVIFESRRISNKWTTSVFIGILSFIFIFFLGSFLCSIVDESNCSLEFILNRSLVFWPFIFFVFYVIYSRIFNERNITPKLTEGITLFLSIAMIYWVVDNGLINFDNIISQTLIVIGISFSLFSFFHAFTKTHLSDRNKFILSIWSSIIMMFFAIDNLNSIYENHNATNSDDILQGIYVAVQYFLLGVSSIYMIQNFMMLIGFLPRWKRFFNSKYFEEFRELKDEHIDRYSEEQVSYLDSIFCAVFIGSIFFLNYYYDFVSRQFAIWITFIIFPFIISIYNYLLVRKRF
;
A
#
# COMPACT_ATOMS: atom_id res chain seq x y z
N MET A 1 12.79 -6.63 34.61
CA MET A 1 12.29 -6.29 33.25
C MET A 1 13.34 -5.51 32.44
N MET A 2 13.90 -4.42 33.00
CA MET A 2 14.95 -3.59 32.36
C MET A 2 16.24 -4.35 31.99
N THR A 3 16.70 -5.28 32.84
CA THR A 3 17.89 -6.11 32.59
C THR A 3 17.73 -7.14 31.47
N LYS A 4 16.52 -7.65 31.24
CA LYS A 4 16.21 -8.57 30.12
C LYS A 4 16.16 -7.80 28.79
N LEU A 5 15.63 -6.57 28.84
CA LEU A 5 15.57 -5.66 27.69
C LEU A 5 16.96 -5.21 27.27
N LEU A 6 17.81 -4.81 28.22
CA LEU A 6 19.22 -4.47 28.00
C LEU A 6 20.02 -5.64 27.39
N ARG A 7 19.79 -6.88 27.85
CA ARG A 7 20.48 -8.05 27.30
C ARG A 7 20.08 -8.35 25.86
N LEU A 8 18.79 -8.27 25.54
CA LEU A 8 18.25 -8.38 24.18
C LEU A 8 18.75 -7.25 23.26
N PHE A 9 18.87 -6.04 23.81
CA PHE A 9 19.33 -4.84 23.11
C PHE A 9 20.82 -4.94 22.72
N PHE A 10 21.69 -5.38 23.63
CA PHE A 10 23.11 -5.57 23.34
C PHE A 10 23.43 -6.88 22.59
N SER A 11 22.51 -7.83 22.54
CA SER A 11 22.68 -9.08 21.78
C SER A 11 22.45 -8.91 20.28
N ASN A 12 21.81 -7.83 19.84
CA ASN A 12 21.58 -7.54 18.42
C ASN A 12 22.27 -6.22 18.02
N PRO A 13 23.54 -6.25 17.56
CA PRO A 13 24.31 -5.04 17.25
C PRO A 13 23.64 -4.17 16.17
N PHE A 14 22.90 -4.79 15.24
CA PHE A 14 22.16 -4.07 14.20
C PHE A 14 20.93 -3.32 14.72
N LEU A 15 20.23 -3.89 15.70
CA LEU A 15 19.08 -3.22 16.33
C LEU A 15 19.54 -2.03 17.17
N PHE A 16 20.67 -2.20 17.86
CA PHE A 16 21.36 -1.12 18.57
C PHE A 16 21.74 0.02 17.62
N LEU A 17 22.39 -0.28 16.49
CA LEU A 17 22.77 0.71 15.47
C LEU A 17 21.55 1.44 14.90
N PHE A 18 20.47 0.72 14.61
CA PHE A 18 19.23 1.31 14.09
C PHE A 18 18.61 2.31 15.08
N ILE A 19 18.51 1.94 16.36
CA ILE A 19 17.93 2.81 17.40
C ILE A 19 18.86 4.00 17.70
N LEU A 20 20.18 3.77 17.74
CA LEU A 20 21.16 4.85 17.90
C LEU A 20 21.05 5.86 16.75
N PHE A 21 20.90 5.40 15.50
CA PHE A 21 20.66 6.28 14.37
C PHE A 21 19.38 7.10 14.54
N LEU A 22 18.25 6.48 14.93
CA LEU A 22 17.00 7.21 15.14
C LEU A 22 17.15 8.31 16.20
N ILE A 23 17.94 8.06 17.26
CA ILE A 23 18.24 9.05 18.30
C ILE A 23 19.12 10.18 17.76
N ILE A 24 20.21 9.85 17.05
CA ILE A 24 21.10 10.85 16.42
C ILE A 24 20.32 11.70 15.42
N TYR A 25 19.47 11.07 14.63
CA TYR A 25 18.60 11.72 13.67
C TYR A 25 17.62 12.67 14.37
N ALA A 26 16.93 12.23 15.43
CA ALA A 26 16.02 13.09 16.18
C ALA A 26 16.73 14.30 16.81
N ALA A 27 17.95 14.12 17.32
CA ALA A 27 18.76 15.21 17.85
C ALA A 27 19.19 16.19 16.74
N TYR A 28 19.54 15.68 15.55
CA TYR A 28 19.91 16.49 14.40
C TYR A 28 18.71 17.25 13.81
N ASP A 29 17.55 16.61 13.70
CA ASP A 29 16.29 17.24 13.28
C ASP A 29 15.90 18.37 14.24
N PHE A 30 16.00 18.15 15.55
CA PHE A 30 15.75 19.18 16.55
C PHE A 30 16.74 20.36 16.44
N TYR A 31 18.01 20.09 16.17
CA TYR A 31 19.01 21.12 15.94
C TYR A 31 18.70 21.95 14.69
N ILE A 32 18.31 21.31 13.58
CA ILE A 32 17.90 21.99 12.35
C ILE A 32 16.63 22.80 12.58
N HIS A 33 15.61 22.23 13.21
CA HIS A 33 14.37 22.94 13.54
C HIS A 33 14.63 24.22 14.36
N LYS A 34 15.53 24.16 15.34
CA LYS A 34 15.93 25.34 16.11
C LYS A 34 16.66 26.41 15.28
N SER A 35 17.38 26.01 14.23
CA SER A 35 18.19 26.89 13.39
C SER A 35 17.41 27.48 12.20
N SER A 36 16.62 26.66 11.51
CA SER A 36 15.90 27.03 10.27
C SER A 36 14.38 27.15 10.45
N GLY A 37 13.83 26.76 11.60
CA GLY A 37 12.38 26.70 11.84
C GLY A 37 11.67 25.52 11.16
N THR A 38 12.40 24.66 10.45
CA THR A 38 11.85 23.56 9.64
C THR A 38 12.35 22.21 10.13
N HIS A 39 11.46 21.20 10.12
CA HIS A 39 11.87 19.81 10.34
C HIS A 39 12.45 19.22 9.05
N LEU A 40 13.46 18.35 9.15
CA LEU A 40 14.01 17.55 8.05
C LEU A 40 12.99 16.53 7.54
N VAL A 41 12.16 16.00 8.44
CA VAL A 41 11.09 15.05 8.12
C VAL A 41 9.78 15.57 8.68
N SER A 42 8.80 15.78 7.79
CA SER A 42 7.47 16.16 8.20
C SER A 42 6.77 15.01 8.94
N LEU A 43 5.84 15.36 9.85
CA LEU A 43 4.99 14.38 10.54
C LEU A 43 4.32 13.39 9.58
N GLN A 44 4.00 13.86 8.37
CA GLN A 44 3.38 13.11 7.29
C GLN A 44 4.27 11.95 6.82
N ILE A 45 5.57 12.19 6.64
CA ILE A 45 6.53 11.16 6.24
C ILE A 45 6.73 10.14 7.37
N LEU A 46 6.73 10.59 8.63
CA LEU A 46 6.74 9.65 9.77
C LEU A 46 5.48 8.78 9.80
N ALA A 47 4.31 9.34 9.52
CA ALA A 47 3.08 8.59 9.42
C ALA A 47 3.13 7.55 8.29
N LEU A 48 3.68 7.92 7.12
CA LEU A 48 3.92 7.02 5.99
C LEU A 48 4.81 5.82 6.37
N ILE A 49 5.96 6.10 6.99
CA ILE A 49 6.91 5.06 7.45
C ILE A 49 6.25 4.16 8.50
N THR A 50 5.48 4.74 9.42
CA THR A 50 4.76 3.98 10.44
C THR A 50 3.70 3.06 9.82
N GLY A 51 3.00 3.54 8.79
CA GLY A 51 2.02 2.76 8.03
C GLY A 51 2.64 1.53 7.37
N VAL A 52 3.78 1.68 6.68
CA VAL A 52 4.43 0.55 6.02
C VAL A 52 5.01 -0.47 7.01
N ILE A 53 5.54 -0.01 8.15
CA ILE A 53 6.04 -0.90 9.22
C ILE A 53 4.88 -1.64 9.87
N PHE A 54 3.78 -0.94 10.17
CA PHE A 54 2.57 -1.55 10.72
C PHE A 54 2.06 -2.66 9.81
N GLU A 55 1.98 -2.39 8.51
CA GLU A 55 1.49 -3.36 7.55
C GLU A 55 2.44 -4.54 7.36
N SER A 56 3.75 -4.29 7.25
CA SER A 56 4.74 -5.36 7.20
C SER A 56 4.66 -6.28 8.43
N ARG A 57 4.40 -5.72 9.62
CA ARG A 57 4.21 -6.50 10.84
C ARG A 57 2.93 -7.32 10.79
N ARG A 58 1.85 -6.76 10.24
CA ARG A 58 0.57 -7.47 10.06
C ARG A 58 0.74 -8.68 9.15
N ILE A 59 1.43 -8.50 8.02
CA ILE A 59 1.65 -9.55 7.01
C ILE A 59 2.62 -10.63 7.50
N SER A 60 3.72 -10.24 8.14
CA SER A 60 4.72 -11.19 8.64
C SER A 60 4.31 -11.90 9.93
N ASN A 61 3.31 -11.35 10.65
CA ASN A 61 2.91 -11.74 12.00
C ASN A 61 4.06 -11.75 13.03
N LYS A 62 5.23 -11.19 12.69
CA LYS A 62 6.46 -11.23 13.51
C LYS A 62 7.21 -9.91 13.42
N TRP A 63 7.36 -9.25 14.56
CA TRP A 63 8.17 -8.04 14.67
C TRP A 63 9.62 -8.25 14.24
N THR A 64 10.17 -9.46 14.43
CA THR A 64 11.54 -9.78 14.02
C THR A 64 11.77 -9.57 12.53
N THR A 65 10.81 -9.97 11.68
CA THR A 65 10.92 -9.84 10.22
C THR A 65 10.83 -8.37 9.81
N SER A 66 9.84 -7.64 10.32
CA SER A 66 9.67 -6.22 10.01
C SER A 66 10.83 -5.33 10.48
N VAL A 67 11.43 -5.67 11.62
CA VAL A 67 12.63 -4.98 12.13
C VAL A 67 13.86 -5.33 11.29
N PHE A 68 14.01 -6.60 10.90
CA PHE A 68 15.11 -7.00 10.00
C PHE A 68 15.02 -6.30 8.64
N ILE A 69 13.82 -6.21 8.06
CA ILE A 69 13.56 -5.42 6.84
C ILE A 69 13.93 -3.95 7.06
N GLY A 70 13.58 -3.38 8.22
CA GLY A 70 13.95 -2.01 8.60
C GLY A 70 15.46 -1.80 8.63
N ILE A 71 16.20 -2.69 9.28
CA ILE A 71 17.67 -2.67 9.34
C ILE A 71 18.27 -2.79 7.94
N LEU A 72 17.77 -3.69 7.10
CA LEU A 72 18.27 -3.87 5.74
C LEU A 72 18.02 -2.63 4.88
N SER A 73 16.82 -2.07 4.95
CA SER A 73 16.46 -0.81 4.28
C SER A 73 17.32 0.35 4.76
N PHE A 74 17.68 0.34 6.04
CA PHE A 74 18.53 1.34 6.66
C PHE A 74 19.98 1.29 6.12
N ILE A 75 20.55 0.09 5.96
CA ILE A 75 21.90 -0.08 5.38
C ILE A 75 21.98 0.51 3.96
N PHE A 76 20.92 0.37 3.17
CA PHE A 76 20.87 0.87 1.78
C PHE A 76 20.90 2.40 1.65
N ILE A 77 20.60 3.15 2.71
CA ILE A 77 20.71 4.61 2.72
C ILE A 77 22.16 5.04 2.46
N PHE A 78 23.12 4.42 3.16
CA PHE A 78 24.54 4.76 3.04
C PHE A 78 25.14 4.34 1.69
N PHE A 79 24.65 3.25 1.11
CA PHE A 79 25.03 2.83 -0.23
C PHE A 79 24.67 3.90 -1.27
N LEU A 80 23.49 4.53 -1.15
CA LEU A 80 23.12 5.63 -2.06
C LEU A 80 24.00 6.87 -1.84
N GLY A 81 24.26 7.25 -0.60
CA GLY A 81 25.16 8.38 -0.31
C GLY A 81 26.54 8.17 -0.94
N SER A 82 27.08 6.96 -0.84
CA SER A 82 28.34 6.57 -1.50
C SER A 82 28.23 6.56 -3.02
N PHE A 83 27.11 6.10 -3.58
CA PHE A 83 26.86 6.09 -5.03
C PHE A 83 26.78 7.50 -5.59
N LEU A 84 26.08 8.43 -4.93
CA LEU A 84 26.03 9.83 -5.33
C LEU A 84 27.41 10.49 -5.27
N CYS A 85 28.22 10.14 -4.29
CA CYS A 85 29.61 10.57 -4.17
C CYS A 85 30.46 10.12 -5.37
N SER A 86 30.20 8.93 -5.92
CA SER A 86 30.89 8.41 -7.11
C SER A 86 30.48 9.09 -8.42
N ILE A 87 29.35 9.84 -8.43
CA ILE A 87 28.86 10.56 -9.62
C ILE A 87 29.33 12.02 -9.60
N VAL A 88 29.52 12.59 -8.41
CA VAL A 88 30.01 13.96 -8.22
C VAL A 88 31.55 13.94 -8.28
N ASP A 89 32.15 14.98 -8.87
CA ASP A 89 33.61 15.12 -8.97
C ASP A 89 34.32 14.86 -7.62
N GLU A 90 35.46 14.16 -7.67
CA GLU A 90 36.23 13.69 -6.51
C GLU A 90 36.52 14.80 -5.47
N SER A 91 36.62 16.06 -5.91
CA SER A 91 36.92 17.21 -5.03
C SER A 91 35.80 17.57 -4.04
N ASN A 92 34.56 17.17 -4.31
CA ASN A 92 33.40 17.43 -3.44
C ASN A 92 32.93 16.18 -2.67
N CYS A 93 33.56 15.03 -2.91
CA CYS A 93 33.21 13.76 -2.30
C CYS A 93 33.89 13.60 -0.92
N SER A 94 33.33 14.24 0.10
CA SER A 94 33.76 14.08 1.50
C SER A 94 32.82 13.16 2.29
N LEU A 95 33.30 12.60 3.41
CA LEU A 95 32.46 11.80 4.32
C LEU A 95 31.28 12.63 4.87
N GLU A 96 31.49 13.92 5.06
CA GLU A 96 30.45 14.88 5.44
C GLU A 96 29.38 15.04 4.34
N PHE A 97 29.78 15.07 3.06
CA PHE A 97 28.85 15.09 1.94
C PHE A 97 27.97 13.83 1.92
N ILE A 98 28.57 12.64 2.09
CA ILE A 98 27.84 11.36 2.14
C ILE A 98 26.83 11.36 3.28
N LEU A 99 27.25 11.76 4.49
CA LEU A 99 26.37 11.79 5.66
C LEU A 99 25.22 12.78 5.48
N ASN A 100 25.50 13.99 5.03
CA ASN A 100 24.48 15.03 4.86
C ASN A 100 23.44 14.60 3.79
N ARG A 101 23.89 14.11 2.63
CA ARG A 101 22.96 13.62 1.59
C ARG A 101 22.18 12.40 2.04
N SER A 102 22.81 11.47 2.75
CA SER A 102 22.13 10.32 3.35
C SER A 102 21.03 10.77 4.31
N LEU A 103 21.30 11.75 5.18
CA LEU A 103 20.35 12.30 6.16
C LEU A 103 19.21 13.12 5.52
N VAL A 104 19.38 13.64 4.31
CA VAL A 104 18.29 14.33 3.61
C VAL A 104 17.36 13.33 2.92
N PHE A 105 17.94 12.33 2.22
CA PHE A 105 17.15 11.39 1.41
C PHE A 105 16.70 10.14 2.15
N TRP A 106 17.16 9.91 3.40
CA TRP A 106 16.88 8.67 4.12
C TRP A 106 15.40 8.26 4.17
N PRO A 107 14.39 9.14 4.35
CA PRO A 107 13.02 8.68 4.54
C PRO A 107 12.45 8.07 3.26
N PHE A 108 12.76 8.67 2.12
CA PHE A 108 12.33 8.20 0.80
C PHE A 108 13.00 6.87 0.45
N ILE A 109 14.32 6.80 0.67
CA ILE A 109 15.11 5.61 0.38
C ILE A 109 14.72 4.46 1.30
N PHE A 110 14.60 4.74 2.60
CA PHE A 110 14.10 3.79 3.58
C PHE A 110 12.75 3.25 3.14
N PHE A 111 11.79 4.12 2.81
CA PHE A 111 10.45 3.71 2.40
C PHE A 111 10.46 2.80 1.16
N VAL A 112 11.14 3.20 0.09
CA VAL A 112 11.21 2.42 -1.15
C VAL A 112 11.83 1.04 -0.91
N PHE A 113 12.98 0.98 -0.25
CA PHE A 113 13.62 -0.31 0.05
C PHE A 113 12.81 -1.14 1.03
N TYR A 114 12.14 -0.50 2.01
CA TYR A 114 11.29 -1.21 2.96
C TYR A 114 10.12 -1.89 2.26
N VAL A 115 9.47 -1.20 1.32
CA VAL A 115 8.38 -1.76 0.51
C VAL A 115 8.89 -2.93 -0.35
N ILE A 116 10.04 -2.78 -1.02
CA ILE A 116 10.66 -3.83 -1.86
C ILE A 116 11.06 -5.05 -1.02
N TYR A 117 11.74 -4.84 0.11
CA TYR A 117 12.15 -5.94 0.97
C TYR A 117 10.97 -6.58 1.67
N SER A 118 9.97 -5.81 2.09
CA SER A 118 8.73 -6.37 2.60
C SER A 118 8.13 -7.33 1.58
N ARG A 119 8.13 -6.95 0.28
CA ARG A 119 7.76 -7.82 -0.85
C ARG A 119 8.51 -9.14 -0.85
N ILE A 120 9.84 -9.08 -0.87
CA ILE A 120 10.73 -10.24 -0.99
C ILE A 120 10.60 -11.18 0.23
N PHE A 121 10.61 -10.63 1.44
CA PHE A 121 10.63 -11.44 2.66
C PHE A 121 9.26 -12.02 3.04
N ASN A 122 8.17 -11.44 2.52
CA ASN A 122 6.82 -11.91 2.81
C ASN A 122 6.05 -12.34 1.55
N GLU A 123 6.74 -12.74 0.49
CA GLU A 123 6.14 -13.07 -0.82
C GLU A 123 4.90 -13.97 -0.73
N ARG A 124 4.94 -14.99 0.13
CA ARG A 124 3.82 -15.93 0.36
C ARG A 124 2.61 -15.33 1.09
N ASN A 125 2.80 -14.27 1.87
CA ASN A 125 1.77 -13.69 2.73
C ASN A 125 1.27 -12.32 2.24
N ILE A 126 1.99 -11.68 1.32
CA ILE A 126 1.67 -10.35 0.78
C ILE A 126 0.57 -10.39 -0.27
N THR A 127 0.37 -11.53 -0.92
CA THR A 127 -0.78 -11.78 -1.77
C THR A 127 -1.92 -12.28 -0.87
N PRO A 128 -2.75 -11.38 -0.29
CA PRO A 128 -3.92 -11.84 0.44
C PRO A 128 -4.76 -12.66 -0.54
N LYS A 129 -5.29 -13.78 -0.06
CA LYS A 129 -6.24 -14.55 -0.86
C LYS A 129 -7.40 -13.64 -1.24
N LEU A 130 -7.57 -13.42 -2.53
CA LEU A 130 -8.72 -12.69 -3.05
C LEU A 130 -9.95 -13.58 -2.99
N THR A 131 -11.05 -12.99 -2.57
CA THR A 131 -12.35 -13.64 -2.61
C THR A 131 -13.27 -12.83 -3.52
N GLU A 132 -14.38 -13.45 -3.93
CA GLU A 132 -15.45 -12.78 -4.67
C GLU A 132 -15.95 -11.53 -3.93
N GLY A 133 -15.97 -11.58 -2.60
CA GLY A 133 -16.32 -10.44 -1.74
C GLY A 133 -15.34 -9.28 -1.83
N ILE A 134 -14.03 -9.55 -1.90
CA ILE A 134 -13.00 -8.50 -2.08
C ILE A 134 -13.10 -7.89 -3.48
N THR A 135 -13.31 -8.71 -4.52
CA THR A 135 -13.47 -8.17 -5.88
C THR A 135 -14.78 -7.38 -6.04
N LEU A 136 -15.84 -7.79 -5.34
CA LEU A 136 -17.09 -7.04 -5.24
C LEU A 136 -16.86 -5.69 -4.54
N PHE A 137 -16.16 -5.68 -3.39
CA PHE A 137 -15.76 -4.44 -2.69
C PHE A 137 -15.06 -3.49 -3.66
N LEU A 138 -14.04 -3.98 -4.37
CA LEU A 138 -13.23 -3.16 -5.26
C LEU A 138 -14.05 -2.62 -6.44
N SER A 139 -14.97 -3.43 -6.96
CA SER A 139 -15.87 -3.02 -8.04
C SER A 139 -16.86 -1.94 -7.59
N ILE A 140 -17.42 -2.05 -6.38
CA ILE A 140 -18.28 -1.00 -5.79
C ILE A 140 -17.48 0.29 -5.55
N ALA A 141 -16.26 0.17 -5.03
CA ALA A 141 -15.37 1.32 -4.86
C ALA A 141 -15.03 1.99 -6.19
N MET A 142 -14.84 1.21 -7.26
CA MET A 142 -14.55 1.75 -8.60
C MET A 142 -15.76 2.50 -9.16
N ILE A 143 -16.98 1.96 -8.97
CA ILE A 143 -18.21 2.65 -9.35
C ILE A 143 -18.34 3.98 -8.57
N TYR A 144 -18.14 3.95 -7.25
CA TYR A 144 -18.13 5.16 -6.43
C TYR A 144 -17.13 6.18 -6.98
N TRP A 145 -15.90 5.74 -7.28
CA TRP A 145 -14.86 6.61 -7.81
C TRP A 145 -15.20 7.24 -9.16
N VAL A 146 -15.84 6.49 -10.06
CA VAL A 146 -16.30 7.00 -11.36
C VAL A 146 -17.41 8.05 -11.17
N VAL A 147 -18.39 7.77 -10.31
CA VAL A 147 -19.53 8.68 -10.03
C VAL A 147 -19.05 9.98 -9.41
N ASP A 148 -18.20 9.89 -8.38
CA ASP A 148 -17.73 11.01 -7.58
C ASP A 148 -16.82 11.97 -8.38
N ASN A 149 -16.01 11.45 -9.30
CA ASN A 149 -15.24 12.27 -10.25
C ASN A 149 -16.09 12.91 -11.36
N GLY A 150 -17.41 12.68 -11.39
CA GLY A 150 -18.27 13.15 -12.47
C GLY A 150 -17.95 12.51 -13.82
N LEU A 151 -17.29 11.34 -13.83
CA LEU A 151 -16.79 10.71 -15.06
C LEU A 151 -17.90 10.28 -16.03
N ILE A 152 -19.14 10.21 -15.53
CA ILE A 152 -20.34 9.85 -16.30
C ILE A 152 -20.66 10.91 -17.39
N ASN A 153 -20.22 12.16 -17.21
CA ASN A 153 -20.60 13.29 -18.07
C ASN A 153 -19.51 13.71 -19.07
N PHE A 154 -18.43 12.93 -19.25
CA PHE A 154 -17.40 13.31 -20.22
C PHE A 154 -17.80 12.97 -21.66
N ASP A 155 -17.65 13.96 -22.54
CA ASP A 155 -17.81 13.81 -24.00
C ASP A 155 -16.59 13.14 -24.67
N ASN A 156 -15.59 12.70 -23.90
CA ASN A 156 -14.40 12.05 -24.44
C ASN A 156 -14.62 10.56 -24.66
N ILE A 157 -14.49 10.12 -25.92
CA ILE A 157 -14.64 8.72 -26.34
C ILE A 157 -13.70 7.76 -25.60
N ILE A 158 -12.50 8.22 -25.22
CA ILE A 158 -11.53 7.41 -24.47
C ILE A 158 -12.06 7.14 -23.07
N SER A 159 -12.52 8.19 -22.36
CA SER A 159 -13.09 8.06 -21.02
C SER A 159 -14.35 7.19 -21.04
N GLN A 160 -15.24 7.37 -22.02
CA GLN A 160 -16.44 6.54 -22.19
C GLN A 160 -16.08 5.07 -22.40
N THR A 161 -15.09 4.79 -23.26
CA THR A 161 -14.63 3.41 -23.50
C THR A 161 -14.09 2.77 -22.22
N LEU A 162 -13.27 3.49 -21.44
CA LEU A 162 -12.74 3.02 -20.16
C LEU A 162 -13.85 2.75 -19.13
N ILE A 163 -14.87 3.60 -19.08
CA ILE A 163 -16.03 3.42 -18.19
C ILE A 163 -16.81 2.17 -18.58
N VAL A 164 -17.09 1.95 -19.86
CA VAL A 164 -17.80 0.76 -20.34
C VAL A 164 -17.03 -0.52 -19.99
N ILE A 165 -15.70 -0.51 -20.18
CA ILE A 165 -14.84 -1.63 -19.77
C ILE A 165 -14.92 -1.84 -18.25
N GLY A 166 -14.79 -0.77 -17.46
CA GLY A 166 -14.83 -0.85 -16.01
C GLY A 166 -16.16 -1.33 -15.45
N ILE A 167 -17.28 -0.89 -16.03
CA ILE A 167 -18.63 -1.37 -15.69
C ILE A 167 -18.77 -2.85 -16.06
N SER A 168 -18.26 -3.26 -17.23
CA SER A 168 -18.36 -4.66 -17.68
C SER A 168 -17.61 -5.61 -16.72
N PHE A 169 -16.40 -5.26 -16.29
CA PHE A 169 -15.66 -6.05 -15.30
C PHE A 169 -16.28 -5.98 -13.90
N SER A 170 -16.86 -4.83 -13.52
CA SER A 170 -17.60 -4.71 -12.27
C SER A 170 -18.81 -5.64 -12.27
N LEU A 171 -19.63 -5.63 -13.33
CA LEU A 171 -20.76 -6.55 -13.49
C LEU A 171 -20.33 -8.01 -13.47
N PHE A 172 -19.19 -8.34 -14.07
CA PHE A 172 -18.61 -9.69 -14.00
C PHE A 172 -18.27 -10.09 -12.56
N SER A 173 -17.71 -9.17 -11.76
CA SER A 173 -17.48 -9.40 -10.33
C SER A 173 -18.78 -9.55 -9.54
N PHE A 174 -19.81 -8.76 -9.84
CA PHE A 174 -21.13 -8.91 -9.22
C PHE A 174 -21.72 -10.28 -9.54
N PHE A 175 -21.69 -10.69 -10.80
CA PHE A 175 -22.20 -12.00 -11.21
C PHE A 175 -21.55 -13.11 -10.39
N HIS A 176 -20.22 -13.14 -10.29
CA HIS A 176 -19.53 -14.16 -9.50
C HIS A 176 -19.76 -14.05 -7.99
N ALA A 177 -19.91 -12.85 -7.43
CA ALA A 177 -20.18 -12.70 -5.99
C ALA A 177 -21.61 -13.10 -5.57
N PHE A 178 -22.59 -13.00 -6.48
CA PHE A 178 -23.98 -13.35 -6.19
C PHE A 178 -24.39 -14.74 -6.68
N THR A 179 -23.60 -15.35 -7.57
CA THR A 179 -23.87 -16.69 -8.08
C THR A 179 -22.87 -17.69 -7.50
N LYS A 180 -23.33 -18.87 -7.10
CA LYS A 180 -22.45 -19.98 -6.67
C LYS A 180 -21.76 -20.68 -7.85
N THR A 181 -21.51 -19.94 -8.93
CA THR A 181 -20.94 -20.50 -10.16
C THR A 181 -19.48 -20.81 -9.91
N HIS A 182 -19.07 -22.06 -10.09
CA HIS A 182 -17.69 -22.47 -9.84
C HIS A 182 -16.70 -21.58 -10.61
N LEU A 183 -15.70 -21.06 -9.90
CA LEU A 183 -14.65 -20.22 -10.47
C LEU A 183 -13.65 -21.09 -11.22
N SER A 184 -13.77 -21.11 -12.55
CA SER A 184 -12.71 -21.66 -13.40
C SER A 184 -11.43 -20.83 -13.30
N ASP A 185 -10.27 -21.42 -13.60
CA ASP A 185 -8.97 -20.73 -13.61
C ASP A 185 -8.98 -19.48 -14.49
N ARG A 186 -9.71 -19.52 -15.61
CA ARG A 186 -9.89 -18.36 -16.48
C ARG A 186 -10.62 -17.21 -15.76
N ASN A 187 -11.66 -17.52 -15.00
CA ASN A 187 -12.43 -16.50 -14.28
C ASN A 187 -11.63 -15.94 -13.11
N LYS A 188 -10.91 -16.80 -12.37
CA LYS A 188 -9.98 -16.40 -11.31
C LYS A 188 -8.93 -15.43 -11.86
N PHE A 189 -8.31 -15.79 -12.98
CA PHE A 189 -7.32 -14.96 -13.66
C PHE A 189 -7.88 -13.58 -14.06
N ILE A 190 -9.07 -13.54 -14.67
CA ILE A 190 -9.71 -12.28 -15.07
C ILE A 190 -10.01 -11.38 -13.85
N LEU A 191 -10.62 -11.93 -12.79
CA LEU A 191 -10.95 -11.18 -11.57
C LEU A 191 -9.70 -10.71 -10.82
N SER A 192 -8.64 -11.52 -10.89
CA SER A 192 -7.33 -11.20 -10.36
C SER A 192 -6.68 -10.04 -11.12
N ILE A 193 -6.64 -10.06 -12.45
CA ILE A 193 -6.15 -8.90 -13.22
C ILE A 193 -7.00 -7.65 -12.92
N TRP A 194 -8.32 -7.77 -12.91
CA TRP A 194 -9.23 -6.66 -12.65
C TRP A 194 -8.99 -6.01 -11.29
N SER A 195 -8.89 -6.80 -10.22
CA SER A 195 -8.58 -6.29 -8.89
C SER A 195 -7.22 -5.61 -8.81
N SER A 196 -6.20 -6.14 -9.51
CA SER A 196 -4.88 -5.49 -9.57
C SER A 196 -4.92 -4.14 -10.29
N ILE A 197 -5.71 -4.03 -11.36
CA ILE A 197 -5.93 -2.77 -12.08
C ILE A 197 -6.61 -1.75 -11.16
N ILE A 198 -7.72 -2.11 -10.49
CA ILE A 198 -8.43 -1.21 -9.57
C ILE A 198 -7.49 -0.73 -8.47
N MET A 199 -6.76 -1.65 -7.82
CA MET A 199 -5.83 -1.30 -6.75
C MET A 199 -4.74 -0.33 -7.24
N MET A 200 -4.24 -0.50 -8.47
CA MET A 200 -3.27 0.43 -9.07
C MET A 200 -3.89 1.80 -9.39
N PHE A 201 -5.16 1.87 -9.80
CA PHE A 201 -5.84 3.14 -10.00
C PHE A 201 -6.01 3.91 -8.68
N PHE A 202 -6.52 3.26 -7.63
CA PHE A 202 -6.68 3.91 -6.31
C PHE A 202 -5.35 4.32 -5.69
N ALA A 203 -4.29 3.58 -5.99
CA ALA A 203 -2.94 3.91 -5.60
C ALA A 203 -2.45 5.22 -6.23
N ILE A 204 -2.62 5.37 -7.55
CA ILE A 204 -2.25 6.61 -8.27
C ILE A 204 -3.12 7.78 -7.79
N ASP A 205 -4.43 7.58 -7.67
CA ASP A 205 -5.36 8.62 -7.24
C ASP A 205 -5.03 9.13 -5.82
N ASN A 206 -4.66 8.22 -4.90
CA ASN A 206 -4.24 8.60 -3.55
C ASN A 206 -2.92 9.37 -3.55
N LEU A 207 -1.94 8.97 -4.37
CA LEU A 207 -0.69 9.72 -4.54
C LEU A 207 -0.93 11.13 -5.08
N ASN A 208 -1.81 11.27 -6.07
CA ASN A 208 -2.15 12.57 -6.65
C ASN A 208 -2.85 13.47 -5.61
N SER A 209 -3.83 12.95 -4.88
CA SER A 209 -4.53 13.70 -3.83
C SER A 209 -3.58 14.21 -2.73
N ILE A 210 -2.62 13.38 -2.33
CA ILE A 210 -1.61 13.76 -1.34
C ILE A 210 -0.70 14.89 -1.88
N TYR A 211 -0.31 14.83 -3.15
CA TYR A 211 0.49 15.86 -3.79
C TYR A 211 -0.23 17.22 -3.84
N GLU A 212 -1.52 17.22 -4.16
CA GLU A 212 -2.35 18.42 -4.19
C GLU A 212 -2.52 19.03 -2.78
N ASN A 213 -2.76 18.20 -1.77
CA ASN A 213 -2.95 18.62 -0.39
C ASN A 213 -1.67 19.16 0.28
N HIS A 214 -0.49 18.77 -0.19
CA HIS A 214 0.79 19.24 0.35
C HIS A 214 1.02 20.75 0.14
N ASN A 215 0.38 21.34 -0.86
CA ASN A 215 0.46 22.78 -1.13
C ASN A 215 -0.50 23.62 -0.26
N ALA A 216 -1.43 22.98 0.46
CA ALA A 216 -2.43 23.64 1.30
C ALA A 216 -2.06 23.71 2.79
N THR A 217 -0.96 23.08 3.21
CA THR A 217 -0.58 22.90 4.63
C THR A 217 0.23 24.05 5.23
N ASN A 218 -0.34 25.25 5.21
CA ASN A 218 0.12 26.42 6.01
C ASN A 218 -0.97 26.90 7.00
N SER A 219 -1.75 25.97 7.57
CA SER A 219 -2.79 26.27 8.55
C SER A 219 -2.42 25.71 9.93
N ASP A 220 -2.56 26.51 10.97
CA ASP A 220 -2.33 26.14 12.39
C ASP A 220 -3.39 25.14 12.94
N ASP A 221 -4.16 24.47 12.08
CA ASP A 221 -5.24 23.57 12.49
C ASP A 221 -4.74 22.14 12.74
N ILE A 222 -4.73 21.75 14.01
CA ILE A 222 -4.34 20.41 14.49
C ILE A 222 -5.21 19.32 13.84
N LEU A 223 -6.50 19.57 13.61
CA LEU A 223 -7.39 18.57 13.01
C LEU A 223 -7.01 18.29 11.56
N GLN A 224 -6.67 19.34 10.80
CA GLN A 224 -6.16 19.18 9.44
C GLN A 224 -4.81 18.44 9.43
N GLY A 225 -3.92 18.76 10.38
CA GLY A 225 -2.66 18.04 10.55
C GLY A 225 -2.83 16.54 10.83
N ILE A 226 -3.77 16.17 11.71
CA ILE A 226 -4.12 14.76 11.98
C ILE A 226 -4.71 14.10 10.74
N TYR A 227 -5.64 14.76 10.05
CA TYR A 227 -6.27 14.24 8.84
C TYR A 227 -5.23 13.89 7.77
N VAL A 228 -4.30 14.81 7.48
CA VAL A 228 -3.21 14.57 6.53
C VAL A 228 -2.27 13.46 7.03
N ALA A 229 -1.92 13.43 8.33
CA ALA A 229 -1.10 12.36 8.87
C ALA A 229 -1.75 10.98 8.70
N VAL A 230 -3.07 10.86 8.91
CA VAL A 230 -3.81 9.61 8.66
C VAL A 230 -3.79 9.25 7.18
N GLN A 231 -3.97 10.21 6.25
CA GLN A 231 -3.86 9.93 4.81
C GLN A 231 -2.49 9.33 4.43
N TYR A 232 -1.40 9.91 4.95
CA TYR A 232 -0.06 9.38 4.72
C TYR A 232 0.15 8.01 5.37
N PHE A 233 -0.39 7.78 6.57
CA PHE A 233 -0.38 6.46 7.20
C PHE A 233 -1.08 5.41 6.34
N LEU A 234 -2.28 5.74 5.82
CA LEU A 234 -3.03 4.87 4.91
C LEU A 234 -2.24 4.58 3.62
N LEU A 235 -1.57 5.59 3.04
CA LEU A 235 -0.67 5.40 1.90
C LEU A 235 0.48 4.42 2.25
N GLY A 236 1.01 4.50 3.47
CA GLY A 236 2.04 3.60 3.96
C GLY A 236 1.54 2.15 4.02
N VAL A 237 0.34 1.95 4.56
CA VAL A 237 -0.33 0.64 4.60
C VAL A 237 -0.58 0.11 3.18
N SER A 238 -1.06 0.95 2.27
CA SER A 238 -1.38 0.53 0.90
C SER A 238 -0.15 0.20 0.07
N SER A 239 1.00 0.83 0.34
CA SER A 239 2.19 0.78 -0.50
C SER A 239 2.73 -0.62 -0.83
N ILE A 240 2.67 -1.56 0.12
CA ILE A 240 3.09 -2.96 -0.09
C ILE A 240 2.15 -3.64 -1.10
N TYR A 241 0.84 -3.38 -1.01
CA TYR A 241 -0.13 -3.89 -1.95
C TYR A 241 -0.02 -3.21 -3.32
N MET A 242 0.28 -1.92 -3.34
CA MET A 242 0.51 -1.16 -4.57
C MET A 242 1.68 -1.76 -5.36
N ILE A 243 2.84 -1.94 -4.71
CA ILE A 243 4.00 -2.52 -5.39
C ILE A 243 3.73 -3.95 -5.85
N GLN A 244 3.02 -4.76 -5.04
CA GLN A 244 2.72 -6.13 -5.42
C GLN A 244 1.80 -6.17 -6.66
N ASN A 245 0.72 -5.40 -6.66
CA ASN A 245 -0.18 -5.32 -7.81
C ASN A 245 0.51 -4.75 -9.05
N PHE A 246 1.34 -3.73 -8.89
CA PHE A 246 2.14 -3.18 -9.98
C PHE A 246 3.08 -4.23 -10.58
N MET A 247 3.83 -4.96 -9.74
CA MET A 247 4.75 -6.00 -10.20
C MET A 247 4.03 -7.15 -10.90
N MET A 248 2.85 -7.55 -10.41
CA MET A 248 2.03 -8.58 -11.04
C MET A 248 1.49 -8.14 -12.42
N LEU A 249 1.17 -6.85 -12.60
CA LEU A 249 0.72 -6.34 -13.90
C LEU A 249 1.87 -6.15 -14.89
N ILE A 250 2.98 -5.54 -14.45
CA ILE A 250 4.11 -5.24 -15.33
C ILE A 250 4.89 -6.50 -15.73
N GLY A 251 4.79 -7.58 -14.94
CA GLY A 251 5.42 -8.86 -15.24
C GLY A 251 4.98 -9.49 -16.56
N PHE A 252 3.80 -9.11 -17.08
CA PHE A 252 3.33 -9.54 -18.40
C PHE A 252 4.02 -8.81 -19.57
N LEU A 253 4.74 -7.71 -19.32
CA LEU A 253 5.43 -6.98 -20.37
C LEU A 253 6.77 -7.67 -20.72
N PRO A 254 7.10 -7.82 -22.02
CA PRO A 254 8.36 -8.40 -22.43
C PRO A 254 9.54 -7.51 -21.99
N ARG A 255 10.62 -8.14 -21.50
CA ARG A 255 11.82 -7.42 -21.09
C ARG A 255 12.52 -6.81 -22.31
N TRP A 256 13.05 -5.60 -22.13
CA TRP A 256 13.83 -4.90 -23.16
C TRP A 256 14.95 -5.81 -23.70
N LYS A 257 15.00 -6.00 -25.03
CA LYS A 257 15.94 -6.88 -25.78
C LYS A 257 15.80 -8.40 -25.57
N ARG A 258 14.77 -8.90 -24.89
CA ARG A 258 14.47 -10.34 -24.74
C ARG A 258 13.01 -10.63 -25.06
N PHE A 259 12.59 -10.27 -26.27
CA PHE A 259 11.21 -10.48 -26.72
C PHE A 259 10.96 -11.96 -27.02
N PHE A 260 9.91 -12.52 -26.40
CA PHE A 260 9.26 -13.78 -26.76
C PHE A 260 10.17 -15.01 -26.89
N ASN A 261 11.13 -15.18 -25.97
CA ASN A 261 11.91 -16.42 -25.86
C ASN A 261 11.21 -17.47 -24.96
N SER A 262 11.73 -18.69 -24.91
CA SER A 262 11.16 -19.77 -24.06
C SER A 262 11.03 -19.36 -22.59
N LYS A 263 12.05 -18.66 -22.07
CA LYS A 263 12.06 -18.15 -20.70
C LYS A 263 10.94 -17.14 -20.44
N TYR A 264 10.62 -16.26 -21.39
CA TYR A 264 9.48 -15.35 -21.28
C TYR A 264 8.16 -16.11 -21.15
N PHE A 265 7.94 -17.18 -21.92
CA PHE A 265 6.71 -17.98 -21.82
C PHE A 265 6.64 -18.87 -20.58
N GLU A 266 7.77 -19.14 -19.95
CA GLU A 266 7.84 -19.78 -18.63
C GLU A 266 7.44 -18.78 -17.55
N GLU A 267 8.11 -17.62 -17.49
CA GLU A 267 7.78 -16.52 -16.56
C GLU A 267 6.31 -16.07 -16.71
N PHE A 268 5.78 -16.02 -17.94
CA PHE A 268 4.38 -15.69 -18.21
C PHE A 268 3.41 -16.73 -17.63
N ARG A 269 3.76 -18.02 -17.69
CA ARG A 269 2.94 -19.10 -17.13
C ARG A 269 2.94 -19.06 -15.62
N GLU A 270 4.13 -18.91 -15.02
CA GLU A 270 4.29 -18.73 -13.56
C GLU A 270 3.45 -17.55 -13.06
N LEU A 271 3.55 -16.39 -13.71
CA LEU A 271 2.79 -15.20 -13.31
C LEU A 271 1.27 -15.38 -13.47
N LYS A 272 0.84 -16.07 -14.53
CA LYS A 272 -0.57 -16.41 -14.73
C LYS A 272 -1.06 -17.36 -13.63
N ASP A 273 -0.25 -18.34 -13.24
CA ASP A 273 -0.57 -19.27 -12.15
C ASP A 273 -0.57 -18.53 -10.79
N GLU A 274 0.35 -17.60 -10.53
CA GLU A 274 0.29 -16.71 -9.34
C GLU A 274 -1.02 -15.91 -9.27
N HIS A 275 -1.49 -15.40 -10.40
CA HIS A 275 -2.78 -14.70 -10.49
C HIS A 275 -3.97 -15.62 -10.22
N ILE A 276 -3.89 -16.90 -10.58
CA ILE A 276 -4.94 -17.90 -10.33
C ILE A 276 -4.91 -18.33 -8.86
N ASP A 277 -3.74 -18.70 -8.35
CA ASP A 277 -3.51 -19.25 -7.01
C ASP A 277 -3.82 -18.26 -5.88
N ARG A 278 -3.70 -16.96 -6.15
CA ARG A 278 -4.10 -15.94 -5.17
C ARG A 278 -5.61 -15.84 -5.00
N TYR A 279 -6.42 -16.41 -5.89
CA TYR A 279 -7.88 -16.41 -5.75
C TYR A 279 -8.31 -17.60 -4.89
N SER A 280 -9.14 -17.35 -3.87
CA SER A 280 -9.62 -18.38 -2.97
C SER A 280 -10.45 -19.43 -3.70
N GLU A 281 -10.23 -20.70 -3.35
CA GLU A 281 -11.12 -21.80 -3.75
C GLU A 281 -12.45 -21.77 -2.98
N GLU A 282 -12.46 -21.12 -1.81
CA GLU A 282 -13.67 -20.97 -1.00
C GLU A 282 -14.55 -19.85 -1.57
N GLN A 283 -15.78 -20.20 -1.94
CA GLN A 283 -16.79 -19.25 -2.39
C GLN A 283 -17.40 -18.48 -1.21
N VAL A 284 -17.65 -17.20 -1.43
CA VAL A 284 -18.28 -16.33 -0.43
C VAL A 284 -19.78 -16.63 -0.40
N SER A 285 -20.39 -16.62 0.78
CA SER A 285 -21.83 -16.83 0.86
C SER A 285 -22.57 -15.64 0.23
N TYR A 286 -23.69 -15.90 -0.43
CA TYR A 286 -24.49 -14.82 -1.03
C TYR A 286 -24.95 -13.79 0.01
N LEU A 287 -25.15 -14.20 1.27
CA LEU A 287 -25.51 -13.30 2.38
C LEU A 287 -24.36 -12.36 2.72
N ASP A 288 -23.13 -12.86 2.74
CA ASP A 288 -21.94 -12.04 2.97
C ASP A 288 -21.75 -11.06 1.81
N SER A 289 -22.04 -11.47 0.56
CA SER A 289 -22.03 -10.58 -0.60
C SER A 289 -23.11 -9.48 -0.53
N ILE A 290 -24.33 -9.80 -0.08
CA ILE A 290 -25.39 -8.80 0.17
C ILE A 290 -24.94 -7.83 1.27
N PHE A 291 -24.44 -8.35 2.39
CA PHE A 291 -23.96 -7.52 3.49
C PHE A 291 -22.82 -6.59 3.04
N CYS A 292 -21.84 -7.13 2.31
CA CYS A 292 -20.75 -6.38 1.69
C CYS A 292 -21.30 -5.23 0.82
N ALA A 293 -22.19 -5.54 -0.12
CA ALA A 293 -22.76 -4.55 -1.03
C ALA A 293 -23.54 -3.45 -0.32
N VAL A 294 -24.41 -3.81 0.63
CA VAL A 294 -25.22 -2.84 1.38
C VAL A 294 -24.34 -1.98 2.29
N PHE A 295 -23.39 -2.58 3.01
CA PHE A 295 -22.54 -1.87 3.96
C PHE A 295 -21.63 -0.86 3.23
N ILE A 296 -20.88 -1.31 2.24
CA ILE A 296 -19.95 -0.46 1.48
C ILE A 296 -20.72 0.55 0.65
N GLY A 297 -21.80 0.11 -0.02
CA GLY A 297 -22.66 0.99 -0.80
C GLY A 297 -23.26 2.12 0.05
N SER A 298 -23.68 1.82 1.28
CA SER A 298 -24.17 2.85 2.21
C SER A 298 -23.09 3.85 2.60
N ILE A 299 -21.88 3.38 2.94
CA ILE A 299 -20.76 4.27 3.29
C ILE A 299 -20.43 5.21 2.13
N PHE A 300 -20.29 4.67 0.91
CA PHE A 300 -19.95 5.48 -0.26
C PHE A 300 -21.09 6.40 -0.70
N PHE A 301 -22.34 5.95 -0.61
CA PHE A 301 -23.50 6.79 -0.89
C PHE A 301 -23.59 7.97 0.07
N LEU A 302 -23.41 7.73 1.37
CA LEU A 302 -23.38 8.79 2.38
C LEU A 302 -22.21 9.73 2.14
N ASN A 303 -21.02 9.21 1.81
CA ASN A 303 -19.87 10.07 1.52
C ASN A 303 -20.09 10.93 0.27
N TYR A 304 -20.65 10.35 -0.80
CA TYR A 304 -20.99 11.09 -2.03
C TYR A 304 -21.99 12.23 -1.79
N TYR A 305 -23.01 11.98 -0.95
CA TYR A 305 -24.08 12.96 -0.72
C TYR A 305 -23.67 14.08 0.26
N TYR A 306 -22.90 13.73 1.30
CA TYR A 306 -22.55 14.67 2.38
C TYR A 306 -21.12 15.21 2.31
N ASP A 307 -20.26 14.66 1.45
CA ASP A 307 -18.84 15.03 1.29
C ASP A 307 -18.07 15.08 2.62
N PHE A 308 -18.25 14.04 3.46
CA PHE A 308 -17.67 14.01 4.81
C PHE A 308 -16.14 13.99 4.79
N VAL A 309 -15.56 13.24 3.87
CA VAL A 309 -14.12 13.06 3.69
C VAL A 309 -13.80 12.90 2.22
N SER A 310 -12.56 13.19 1.83
CA SER A 310 -12.11 12.92 0.46
C SER A 310 -12.40 11.47 0.06
N ARG A 311 -12.77 11.29 -1.21
CA ARG A 311 -13.03 9.98 -1.81
C ARG A 311 -11.91 8.97 -1.56
N GLN A 312 -10.65 9.40 -1.73
CA GLN A 312 -9.49 8.53 -1.52
C GLN A 312 -9.45 8.03 -0.08
N PHE A 313 -9.70 8.93 0.88
CA PHE A 313 -9.77 8.57 2.28
C PHE A 313 -10.91 7.58 2.53
N ALA A 314 -12.12 7.83 2.01
CA ALA A 314 -13.27 6.95 2.15
C ALA A 314 -13.00 5.53 1.62
N ILE A 315 -12.38 5.41 0.43
CA ILE A 315 -12.05 4.11 -0.17
C ILE A 315 -11.03 3.36 0.70
N TRP A 316 -9.91 4.02 1.06
CA TRP A 316 -8.83 3.37 1.81
C TRP A 316 -9.23 3.02 3.24
N ILE A 317 -9.94 3.91 3.94
CA ILE A 317 -10.37 3.63 5.31
C ILE A 317 -11.35 2.47 5.34
N THR A 318 -12.28 2.41 4.38
CA THR A 318 -13.25 1.30 4.29
C THR A 318 -12.54 0.00 3.93
N PHE A 319 -11.54 0.03 3.04
CA PHE A 319 -10.74 -1.14 2.69
C PHE A 319 -9.99 -1.73 3.90
N ILE A 320 -9.47 -0.88 4.78
CA ILE A 320 -8.79 -1.32 6.00
C ILE A 320 -9.79 -1.80 7.05
N ILE A 321 -10.86 -1.05 7.30
CA ILE A 321 -11.81 -1.31 8.40
C ILE A 321 -12.70 -2.54 8.11
N PHE A 322 -13.12 -2.73 6.86
CA PHE A 322 -14.10 -3.75 6.50
C PHE A 322 -13.71 -5.18 6.91
N PRO A 323 -12.46 -5.66 6.67
CA PRO A 323 -12.02 -6.96 7.18
C PRO A 323 -12.09 -7.08 8.71
N PHE A 324 -11.80 -6.01 9.46
CA PHE A 324 -11.92 -6.02 10.93
C PHE A 324 -13.37 -6.14 11.37
N ILE A 325 -14.29 -5.44 10.71
CA ILE A 325 -15.73 -5.54 10.99
C ILE A 325 -16.23 -6.97 10.79
N ILE A 326 -15.87 -7.60 9.67
CA ILE A 326 -16.23 -9.00 9.41
C ILE A 326 -15.64 -9.93 10.47
N SER A 327 -14.37 -9.74 10.84
CA SER A 327 -13.71 -10.56 11.86
C SER A 327 -14.41 -10.45 13.22
N ILE A 328 -14.79 -9.24 13.63
CA ILE A 328 -15.53 -8.99 14.88
C ILE A 328 -16.93 -9.62 14.80
N TYR A 329 -17.64 -9.45 13.70
CA TYR A 329 -18.97 -10.03 13.49
C TYR A 329 -18.94 -11.56 13.60
N ASN A 330 -17.97 -12.20 12.93
CA ASN A 330 -17.79 -13.64 12.98
C ASN A 330 -17.43 -14.12 14.39
N TYR A 331 -16.55 -13.41 15.11
CA TYR A 331 -16.22 -13.73 16.50
C TYR A 331 -17.46 -13.69 17.41
N LEU A 332 -18.30 -12.67 17.26
CA LEU A 332 -19.52 -12.51 18.04
C LEU A 332 -20.58 -13.57 17.73
N LEU A 333 -20.71 -13.99 16.47
CA LEU A 333 -21.63 -15.06 16.06
C LEU A 333 -21.17 -16.46 16.44
N VAL A 334 -19.87 -16.76 16.33
CA VAL A 334 -19.31 -18.06 16.73
C VAL A 334 -19.47 -18.26 18.24
N ARG A 335 -19.35 -17.19 19.04
CA ARG A 335 -19.63 -17.24 20.49
C ARG A 335 -21.11 -17.46 20.83
N LYS A 336 -22.05 -17.17 19.91
CA LYS A 336 -23.49 -17.44 20.09
C LYS A 336 -23.90 -18.89 19.77
N ARG A 337 -23.01 -19.70 19.18
CA ARG A 337 -23.29 -21.10 18.82
C ARG A 337 -22.70 -22.13 19.81
N PHE A 338 -22.19 -21.68 20.96
CA PHE A 338 -21.73 -22.53 22.06
C PHE A 338 -22.48 -22.21 23.35
#